data_AF-A0A968MFH0-F1
#
_entry.id   AF-A0A968MFH0-F1
#
_cell.length_a   1.000
_cell.length_b   1.000
_cell.length_c   1.000
_cell.angle_alpha   90.00
_cell.angle_beta   90.00
_cell.angle_gamma   90.00
#
_symmetry.space_group_name_H-M   'P 1'
#
loop_
_entity.id
_entity.type
_entity.pdbx_description
1 polymer ?
#
loop_
_entity_poly.entity_id
_entity_poly.type
_entity_poly.pdbx_seq_one_letter_code
_entity_poly.pdbx_strand_id
1 'polypeptide(L)'
;MSIDLSDWVNIKIEHKNQQLTITLNGMANLFSVSKTLGQLKGIKYLFKGSGAVDYLKIYDTTGEIRYSETFNDSLAVDSLRQ
;
A
#
# COMPACT_ATOMS: atom_id res chain seq x y z
N MET A 1 19.37 -8.71 -2.45
CA MET A 1 19.09 -7.58 -1.54
C MET A 1 17.99 -8.06 -0.60
N SER A 2 18.26 -8.14 0.70
CA SER A 2 17.24 -8.46 1.70
C SER A 2 16.68 -7.15 2.23
N ILE A 3 15.36 -7.07 2.43
CA ILE A 3 14.69 -5.91 3.00
C ILE A 3 14.25 -6.31 4.40
N ASP A 4 14.65 -5.52 5.38
CA ASP A 4 14.15 -5.68 6.74
C ASP A 4 12.73 -5.11 6.82
N LEU A 5 11.79 -5.96 7.24
CA LEU A 5 10.37 -5.64 7.42
C LEU A 5 9.96 -5.77 8.89
N SER A 6 10.93 -5.79 9.81
CA SER A 6 10.66 -5.80 11.25
C SER A 6 10.17 -4.44 11.77
N ASP A 7 10.50 -3.36 11.06
CA ASP A 7 10.04 -2.00 11.33
C ASP A 7 8.93 -1.54 10.37
N TRP A 8 8.26 -0.44 10.72
CA TRP A 8 7.32 0.23 9.82
C TRP A 8 8.02 0.73 8.57
N VAL A 9 7.48 0.36 7.41
CA VAL A 9 8.02 0.76 6.11
C VAL A 9 6.95 1.34 5.21
N ASN A 10 7.34 2.33 4.43
CA ASN A 10 6.50 2.95 3.42
C ASN A 10 6.74 2.29 2.07
N ILE A 11 5.76 1.52 1.60
CA ILE A 11 5.76 0.95 0.26
C ILE A 11 4.99 1.90 -0.66
N LYS A 12 5.65 2.40 -1.70
CA LYS A 12 5.01 3.18 -2.76
C LYS A 12 5.08 2.40 -4.07
N ILE A 13 3.90 2.23 -4.69
CA ILE A 13 3.74 1.63 -6.02
C ILE A 13 3.27 2.74 -6.95
N GLU A 14 4.06 3.03 -7.98
CA GLU A 14 3.76 4.08 -8.95
C GLU A 14 3.73 3.50 -10.36
N HIS A 15 2.67 3.78 -11.12
CA HIS A 15 2.61 3.47 -12.54
C HIS A 15 2.63 4.78 -13.33
N LYS A 16 3.74 5.03 -14.03
CA LYS A 16 3.96 6.26 -14.80
C LYS A 16 4.71 5.92 -16.08
N ASN A 17 4.31 6.50 -17.21
CA ASN A 17 4.96 6.28 -18.50
C ASN A 17 5.13 4.79 -18.87
N GLN A 18 4.09 3.98 -18.62
CA GLN A 18 4.08 2.53 -18.83
C GLN A 18 5.07 1.75 -17.96
N GLN A 19 5.68 2.41 -16.97
CA GLN A 19 6.60 1.80 -16.02
C GLN A 19 5.94 1.69 -14.65
N LEU A 20 5.87 0.47 -14.13
CA LEU A 20 5.48 0.21 -12.75
C LEU A 20 6.75 0.19 -11.89
N THR A 21 6.84 1.08 -10.92
CA THR A 21 7.96 1.19 -9.99
C THR A 21 7.49 0.93 -8.57
N ILE A 22 8.22 0.08 -7.84
CA ILE A 22 8.01 -0.14 -6.40
C ILE A 22 9.20 0.46 -5.64
N THR A 23 8.92 1.32 -4.68
CA THR A 23 9.91 1.93 -3.79
C THR A 23 9.58 1.64 -2.33
N LEU A 24 10.61 1.49 -1.51
CA LEU A 24 10.50 1.29 -0.06
C LEU A 24 11.26 2.40 0.65
N ASN A 25 10.59 3.10 1.57
CA ASN A 25 11.15 4.23 2.30
C ASN A 25 11.81 5.29 1.40
N GLY A 26 11.23 5.52 0.21
CA GLY A 26 11.79 6.45 -0.78
C GLY A 26 13.02 5.95 -1.54
N MET A 27 13.60 4.79 -1.16
CA MET A 27 14.67 4.16 -1.93
C MET A 27 14.09 3.61 -3.23
N ALA A 28 14.55 4.17 -4.34
CA ALA A 28 14.02 3.86 -5.66
C ALA A 28 14.39 2.45 -6.13
N ASN A 29 13.51 1.87 -6.97
CA ASN A 29 13.80 0.76 -7.88
C ASN A 29 14.09 -0.60 -7.24
N LEU A 30 13.20 -1.08 -6.37
CA LEU A 30 13.23 -2.50 -6.01
C LEU A 30 12.70 -3.40 -7.11
N PHE A 31 11.75 -2.89 -7.89
CA PHE A 31 11.16 -3.58 -9.01
C PHE A 31 10.68 -2.58 -10.07
N SER A 32 10.97 -2.87 -11.33
CA SER A 32 10.50 -2.10 -12.48
C SER A 32 10.05 -3.06 -13.58
N VAL A 33 8.83 -2.87 -14.08
CA VAL A 33 8.35 -3.59 -15.27
C VAL A 33 7.70 -2.61 -16.23
N SER A 34 8.04 -2.75 -17.51
CA SER A 34 7.40 -2.01 -18.60
C SER A 34 6.14 -2.77 -19.04
N LYS A 35 4.98 -2.28 -18.63
CA LYS A 35 3.68 -2.85 -19.00
C LYS A 35 2.58 -1.80 -18.81
N THR A 36 1.64 -1.77 -19.74
CA THR A 36 0.38 -1.04 -19.55
C THR A 36 -0.49 -1.78 -18.54
N LEU A 37 -0.80 -1.12 -17.43
CA LEU A 37 -1.78 -1.61 -16.46
C LEU A 37 -3.17 -1.08 -16.83
N GLY A 38 -4.18 -1.92 -16.61
CA GLY A 38 -5.57 -1.52 -16.75
C GLY A 38 -6.07 -0.73 -15.53
N GLN A 39 -7.39 -0.69 -15.35
CA GLN A 39 -8.00 -0.07 -14.18
C GLN A 39 -7.67 -0.84 -12.90
N LEU A 40 -7.37 -0.10 -11.82
CA LEU A 40 -7.24 -0.67 -10.48
C LEU A 40 -8.59 -1.27 -10.05
N LYS A 41 -8.62 -2.57 -9.77
CA LYS A 41 -9.84 -3.27 -9.30
C LYS A 41 -9.92 -3.38 -7.78
N GLY A 42 -8.77 -3.39 -7.10
CA GLY A 42 -8.69 -3.49 -5.65
C GLY A 42 -7.26 -3.70 -5.19
N ILE A 43 -7.07 -3.60 -3.88
CA ILE A 43 -5.79 -3.82 -3.19
C ILE A 43 -5.99 -4.96 -2.19
N LYS A 44 -5.06 -5.91 -2.18
CA LYS A 44 -5.06 -7.04 -1.26
C LYS A 44 -3.68 -7.16 -0.61
N TYR A 45 -3.66 -7.29 0.71
CA TYR A 45 -2.46 -7.55 1.49
C TYR A 45 -2.40 -9.03 1.85
N LEU A 46 -1.21 -9.62 1.73
CA LEU A 46 -0.95 -11.00 2.17
C LEU A 46 0.38 -11.02 2.91
N PHE A 47 0.33 -11.32 4.20
CA PHE A 47 1.50 -11.42 5.06
C PHE A 47 1.85 -12.88 5.33
N LYS A 48 3.15 -13.18 5.35
CA LYS A 48 3.63 -14.49 5.82
C LYS A 48 3.73 -14.44 7.34
N GLY A 49 2.64 -14.82 8.02
CA GLY A 49 2.52 -14.71 9.47
C GLY A 49 1.79 -13.43 9.86
N SER A 50 2.28 -12.76 10.91
CA SER A 50 1.70 -11.50 11.38
C SER A 50 2.20 -10.32 10.55
N GLY A 51 1.30 -9.40 10.25
CA GLY A 51 1.62 -8.14 9.60
C GLY A 51 0.51 -7.13 9.87
N ALA A 52 0.85 -5.85 9.80
CA ALA A 52 -0.08 -4.77 10.03
C ALA A 52 0.10 -3.71 8.95
N VAL A 53 -0.97 -2.97 8.67
CA VAL A 53 -0.98 -1.82 7.77
C VAL A 53 -1.51 -0.64 8.58
N ASP A 54 -0.70 0.40 8.69
CA ASP A 54 -1.10 1.64 9.39
C ASP A 54 -2.00 2.51 8.48
N TYR A 55 -1.67 2.59 7.19
CA TYR A 55 -2.49 3.36 6.26
C TYR A 55 -2.39 2.87 4.80
N LEU A 56 -3.40 3.25 4.01
CA LEU A 56 -3.41 3.13 2.56
C LEU A 56 -3.84 4.46 1.94
N LYS A 57 -3.08 4.92 0.93
CA LYS A 57 -3.45 6.08 0.10
C LYS A 57 -3.37 5.71 -1.38
N ILE A 58 -4.42 6.04 -2.12
CA ILE A 58 -4.47 5.87 -3.58
C ILE A 58 -4.55 7.26 -4.20
N TYR A 59 -3.63 7.52 -5.12
CA TYR A 59 -3.55 8.74 -5.88
C TYR A 59 -3.95 8.46 -7.33
N ASP A 60 -4.59 9.43 -7.98
CA ASP A 60 -4.72 9.39 -9.43
C ASP A 60 -3.47 9.92 -10.15
N THR A 61 -3.56 10.02 -11.46
CA THR A 61 -2.46 10.49 -12.33
C THR A 61 -2.13 11.98 -12.17
N THR A 62 -3.02 12.77 -11.55
CA THR A 62 -2.77 14.18 -11.23
C THR A 62 -2.11 14.37 -9.87
N GLY A 63 -2.05 13.31 -9.06
CA GLY A 63 -1.52 13.34 -7.70
C GLY A 63 -2.57 13.66 -6.63
N GLU A 64 -3.85 13.72 -6.99
CA GLU A 64 -4.93 13.87 -6.03
C GLU A 64 -5.25 12.54 -5.34
N ILE A 65 -5.52 12.58 -4.03
CA ILE A 65 -5.96 11.42 -3.27
C ILE A 65 -7.40 11.07 -3.69
N ARG A 66 -7.58 9.86 -4.20
CA ARG A 66 -8.91 9.29 -4.53
C ARG A 66 -9.44 8.35 -3.46
N TYR A 67 -8.56 7.82 -2.60
CA TYR A 67 -8.92 6.97 -1.48
C TYR A 67 -7.86 7.06 -0.38
N SER A 68 -8.30 7.08 0.88
CA SER A 68 -7.44 7.05 2.05
C SER A 68 -8.09 6.22 3.15
N GLU A 69 -7.29 5.39 3.81
CA GLU A 69 -7.68 4.56 4.95
C GLU A 69 -6.56 4.62 5.99
N THR A 70 -6.92 4.74 7.27
CA THR A 70 -5.98 4.83 8.40
C THR A 70 -6.16 3.70 9.42
N PHE A 71 -7.09 2.76 9.18
CA PHE A 71 -7.31 1.54 9.99
C PHE A 71 -7.39 1.77 11.51
N ASN A 72 -7.71 3.01 11.92
CA ASN A 72 -7.79 3.47 13.31
C ASN A 72 -9.16 3.21 13.93
N ASP A 73 -10.08 2.59 13.16
CA ASP A 73 -11.35 2.15 13.69
C ASP A 73 -11.08 1.00 14.67
N SER A 74 -10.96 1.37 15.95
CA SER A 74 -11.16 0.45 17.04
C SER A 74 -12.53 -0.14 16.83
N LEU A 75 -12.58 -1.42 16.51
CA LEU A 75 -13.80 -2.20 16.64
C LEU A 75 -14.31 -2.00 18.06
N ALA A 76 -15.30 -1.10 18.22
CA ALA A 76 -16.16 -1.00 19.39
C ALA A 76 -17.02 -2.28 19.43
N VAL A 77 -16.39 -3.40 19.74
CA VAL A 77 -17.01 -4.73 19.89
C VAL A 77 -17.31 -5.01 21.36
N ASP A 78 -17.30 -3.99 22.22
CA ASP A 78 -17.74 -4.09 23.62
C ASP A 78 -19.16 -3.57 23.86
N SER A 79 -19.84 -2.98 22.88
CA SER A 79 -21.17 -2.37 23.08
C SER A 79 -22.37 -3.33 22.84
N LEU A 80 -22.14 -4.62 22.56
CA LEU A 80 -23.20 -5.60 22.28
C LEU A 80 -23.20 -6.82 23.21
N ARG A 81 -22.62 -6.69 24.41
CA ARG A 81 -22.82 -7.64 25.51
C ARG A 81 -23.55 -6.94 26.66
N GLN A 82 -24.86 -6.74 26.49
CA GLN A 82 -25.80 -6.63 27.60
C GLN A 82 -26.55 -7.96 27.72
#